data_AF-A0A1A9AGL5-F1
#
_entry.id   AF-A0A1A9AGL5-F1
#
_cell.length_a   1.000
_cell.length_b   1.000
_cell.length_c   1.000
_cell.angle_alpha   90.00
_cell.angle_beta   90.00
_cell.angle_gamma   90.00
#
_symmetry.space_group_name_H-M   'P 1'
#
loop_
_entity.id
_entity.type
_entity.pdbx_description
1 polymer ?
#
loop_
_entity_poly.entity_id
_entity_poly.type
_entity_poly.pdbx_seq_one_letter_code
_entity_poly.pdbx_strand_id
1 'polypeptide(L)'
;MAGDSGYTTLTHYIDIEVFLNWIQGDIKNVIRTHGHKNCGLVYEDVCEKIKKIIFQKKQQMLRHMDEPGKEKFNSEWDSQRNGFLNKLFEGEGFKNLCFPKESLKYSSDLRKLIQKFINFCGEKEDRRTNAEGNNKYSECIAYNRWIDTERRSFQR
;
A
#
# COMPACT_ATOMS: atom_id res chain seq x y z
N MET A 1 29.94 -29.28 -7.11
CA MET A 1 29.36 -29.12 -5.77
C MET A 1 27.90 -29.50 -5.89
N ALA A 2 27.56 -30.72 -5.48
CA ALA A 2 26.20 -31.28 -5.60
C ALA A 2 25.26 -30.54 -4.64
N GLY A 3 24.08 -30.17 -5.12
CA GLY A 3 23.06 -29.53 -4.31
C GLY A 3 22.44 -30.54 -3.36
N ASP A 4 22.61 -30.32 -2.06
CA ASP A 4 21.81 -30.98 -1.04
C ASP A 4 20.34 -30.67 -1.32
N SER A 5 19.61 -31.66 -1.81
CA SER A 5 18.16 -31.70 -1.77
C SER A 5 17.76 -31.82 -0.29
N GLY A 6 17.66 -30.68 0.39
CA GLY A 6 17.29 -30.60 1.80
C GLY A 6 15.89 -31.13 2.02
N TYR A 7 15.78 -32.41 2.38
CA TYR A 7 14.54 -33.00 2.86
C TYR A 7 14.14 -32.28 4.16
N THR A 8 13.09 -31.47 4.11
CA THR A 8 12.49 -30.87 5.31
C THR A 8 11.74 -31.95 6.08
N THR A 9 12.01 -32.08 7.38
CA THR A 9 11.24 -32.96 8.28
C THR A 9 9.87 -32.37 8.65
N LEU A 10 9.57 -31.15 8.19
CA LEU A 10 8.31 -30.46 8.42
C LEU A 10 7.25 -30.94 7.43
N THR A 11 6.39 -31.84 7.89
CA THR A 11 5.32 -32.44 7.07
C THR A 11 4.13 -31.52 6.85
N HIS A 12 3.95 -30.48 7.69
CA HIS A 12 2.89 -29.48 7.57
C HIS A 12 3.44 -28.04 7.52
N TYR A 13 4.55 -27.83 6.81
CA TYR A 13 5.08 -26.50 6.53
C TYR A 13 4.62 -26.02 5.14
N ILE A 14 4.14 -24.78 5.06
CA ILE A 14 3.87 -24.09 3.80
C ILE A 14 4.95 -23.03 3.63
N ASP A 15 5.56 -23.01 2.44
CA ASP A 15 6.59 -22.05 2.09
C ASP A 15 6.10 -20.60 2.26
N ILE A 16 6.94 -19.76 2.86
CA ILE A 16 6.66 -18.34 3.07
C ILE A 16 6.35 -17.60 1.76
N GLU A 17 6.95 -18.00 0.63
CA GLU A 17 6.68 -17.41 -0.68
C GLU A 17 5.21 -17.51 -1.09
N VAL A 18 4.52 -18.60 -0.71
CA VAL A 18 3.08 -18.76 -0.95
C VAL A 18 2.30 -17.64 -0.26
N PHE A 19 2.67 -17.30 0.97
CA PHE A 19 2.05 -16.21 1.72
C PHE A 19 2.38 -14.83 1.13
N LEU A 20 3.65 -14.58 0.79
CA LEU A 20 4.08 -13.31 0.19
C LEU A 20 3.35 -13.02 -1.12
N ASN A 21 3.27 -14.02 -2.00
CA ASN A 21 2.55 -13.93 -3.26
C ASN A 21 1.05 -13.68 -3.06
N TRP A 22 0.46 -14.32 -2.05
CA TRP A 22 -0.96 -14.16 -1.75
C TRP A 22 -1.33 -12.77 -1.23
N ILE A 23 -0.44 -12.09 -0.49
CA ILE A 23 -0.74 -10.76 0.07
C ILE A 23 -0.27 -9.60 -0.81
N GLN A 24 0.65 -9.85 -1.76
CA GLN A 24 1.25 -8.82 -2.61
C GLN A 24 0.22 -7.96 -3.35
N GLY A 25 -0.76 -8.60 -4.00
CA GLY A 25 -1.78 -7.90 -4.78
C GLY A 25 -2.63 -6.95 -3.93
N ASP A 26 -3.08 -7.44 -2.77
CA ASP A 26 -3.93 -6.66 -1.85
C ASP A 26 -3.18 -5.46 -1.27
N ILE A 27 -1.90 -5.64 -0.93
CA ILE A 27 -1.07 -4.55 -0.39
C ILE A 27 -0.85 -3.47 -1.46
N LYS A 28 -0.49 -3.85 -2.70
CA LYS A 28 -0.37 -2.90 -3.82
C LYS A 28 -1.68 -2.17 -4.06
N ASN A 29 -2.80 -2.87 -3.99
CA ASN A 29 -4.12 -2.25 -4.18
C ASN A 29 -4.43 -1.20 -3.10
N VAL A 30 -4.08 -1.47 -1.83
CA VAL A 30 -4.21 -0.48 -0.75
C VAL A 30 -3.36 0.76 -1.03
N ILE A 31 -2.10 0.59 -1.42
CA ILE A 31 -1.20 1.71 -1.73
C ILE A 31 -1.76 2.57 -2.87
N ARG A 32 -2.24 1.94 -3.95
CA ARG A 32 -2.81 2.65 -5.11
C ARG A 32 -4.13 3.34 -4.82
N THR A 33 -4.96 2.75 -3.96
CA THR A 33 -6.27 3.32 -3.60
C THR A 33 -6.13 4.53 -2.67
N HIS A 34 -5.09 4.55 -1.84
CA HIS A 34 -4.86 5.59 -0.83
C HIS A 34 -3.67 6.50 -1.14
N GLY A 35 -3.09 6.36 -2.33
CA GLY A 35 -1.92 7.08 -2.75
C GLY A 35 -2.01 7.46 -4.21
N HIS A 36 -1.38 8.57 -4.53
CA HIS A 36 -1.17 9.00 -5.89
C HIS A 36 0.31 9.35 -6.04
N LYS A 37 1.03 8.66 -6.94
CA LYS A 37 2.49 8.71 -7.03
C LYS A 37 3.07 10.13 -7.17
N ASN A 38 2.32 11.04 -7.80
CA ASN A 38 2.74 12.43 -8.00
C ASN A 38 2.32 13.37 -6.85
N CYS A 39 1.58 12.87 -5.85
CA CYS A 39 0.94 13.69 -4.83
C CYS A 39 1.31 13.27 -3.41
N GLY A 40 1.21 11.98 -3.09
CA GLY A 40 1.48 11.47 -1.76
C GLY A 40 0.69 10.21 -1.41
N LEU A 41 0.85 9.75 -0.16
CA LEU A 41 0.23 8.55 0.38
C LEU A 41 -0.37 8.85 1.76
N VAL A 42 -1.60 8.37 2.00
CA VAL A 42 -2.23 8.47 3.32
C VAL A 42 -1.72 7.34 4.20
N TYR A 43 -0.49 7.52 4.71
CA TYR A 43 0.24 6.45 5.41
C TYR A 43 -0.55 5.82 6.54
N GLU A 44 -1.27 6.60 7.34
CA GLU A 44 -1.97 6.04 8.48
C GLU A 44 -3.03 4.99 8.11
N ASP A 45 -3.88 5.32 7.13
CA ASP A 45 -4.89 4.40 6.62
C ASP A 45 -4.24 3.21 5.91
N VAL A 46 -3.18 3.46 5.14
CA VAL A 46 -2.42 2.44 4.43
C VAL A 46 -1.80 1.44 5.41
N CYS A 47 -1.10 1.93 6.44
CA CYS A 47 -0.44 1.10 7.44
C CYS A 47 -1.46 0.23 8.19
N GLU A 48 -2.60 0.80 8.62
CA GLU A 48 -3.66 0.06 9.31
C GLU A 48 -4.29 -1.01 8.42
N LYS A 49 -4.61 -0.68 7.16
CA LYS A 49 -5.17 -1.64 6.20
C LYS A 49 -4.21 -2.77 5.87
N ILE A 50 -2.94 -2.46 5.60
CA ILE A 50 -1.91 -3.48 5.33
C ILE A 50 -1.71 -4.38 6.55
N LYS A 51 -1.62 -3.80 7.76
CA LYS A 51 -1.49 -4.57 9.00
C LYS A 51 -2.66 -5.54 9.19
N LYS A 52 -3.89 -5.09 8.91
CA LYS A 52 -5.09 -5.93 8.97
C LYS A 52 -5.06 -7.08 7.96
N ILE A 53 -4.70 -6.80 6.70
CA ILE A 53 -4.55 -7.82 5.64
C ILE A 53 -3.54 -8.89 6.07
N ILE A 54 -2.34 -8.46 6.48
CA ILE A 54 -1.27 -9.36 6.92
C ILE A 54 -1.77 -10.22 8.07
N PHE A 55 -2.36 -9.61 9.10
CA PHE A 55 -2.83 -10.33 10.28
C PHE A 55 -3.87 -11.40 9.92
N GLN A 56 -4.89 -11.03 9.15
CA GLN A 56 -5.98 -11.92 8.78
C GLN A 56 -5.51 -13.09 7.90
N LYS A 57 -4.73 -12.79 6.85
CA LYS A 57 -4.23 -13.83 5.95
C LYS A 57 -3.19 -14.73 6.61
N LYS A 58 -2.33 -14.17 7.47
CA LYS A 58 -1.36 -14.96 8.25
C LYS A 58 -2.08 -15.96 9.16
N GLN A 59 -3.11 -15.51 9.88
CA GLN A 59 -3.93 -16.39 10.72
C GLN A 59 -4.62 -17.50 9.92
N GLN A 60 -5.10 -17.21 8.71
CA GLN A 60 -5.67 -18.23 7.83
C GLN A 60 -4.62 -19.26 7.39
N MET A 61 -3.42 -18.81 7.00
CA MET A 61 -2.32 -19.68 6.59
C MET A 61 -1.87 -20.64 7.71
N LEU A 62 -1.67 -20.10 8.92
CA LEU A 62 -1.18 -20.86 10.07
C LEU A 62 -2.13 -21.98 10.53
N ARG A 63 -3.43 -21.95 10.16
CA ARG A 63 -4.39 -23.02 10.49
C ARG A 63 -4.09 -24.33 9.77
N HIS A 64 -3.31 -24.29 8.70
CA HIS A 64 -2.96 -25.46 7.90
C HIS A 64 -1.59 -26.05 8.27
N MET A 65 -0.95 -25.50 9.30
CA MET A 65 0.39 -25.91 9.76
C MET A 65 0.35 -26.52 11.16
N ASP A 66 1.27 -27.43 11.42
CA ASP A 66 1.60 -27.90 12.77
C ASP A 66 2.51 -26.89 13.50
N GLU A 67 2.77 -27.11 14.78
CA GLU A 67 3.54 -26.16 15.60
C GLU A 67 4.95 -25.90 15.04
N PRO A 68 5.74 -26.93 14.66
CA PRO A 68 7.03 -26.72 14.03
C PRO A 68 6.95 -25.93 12.72
N GLY A 69 5.93 -26.19 11.88
CA GLY A 69 5.68 -25.42 10.66
C GLY A 69 5.37 -23.95 10.94
N LYS A 70 4.54 -23.66 11.95
CA LYS A 70 4.22 -22.29 12.37
C LYS A 70 5.45 -21.54 12.88
N GLU A 71 6.28 -22.17 13.69
CA GLU A 71 7.52 -21.56 14.22
C GLU A 71 8.45 -21.15 13.09
N LYS A 72 8.71 -22.06 12.15
CA LYS A 72 9.53 -21.76 10.96
C LYS A 72 8.92 -20.64 10.13
N PHE A 73 7.64 -20.73 9.80
CA PHE A 73 6.94 -19.71 9.02
C PHE A 73 7.01 -18.32 9.69
N ASN A 74 6.83 -18.26 11.02
CA ASN A 74 6.92 -17.01 11.77
C ASN A 74 8.33 -16.39 11.72
N SER A 75 9.37 -17.23 11.88
CA SER A 75 10.76 -16.81 11.78
C SER A 75 11.09 -16.25 10.39
N GLU A 76 10.69 -16.96 9.34
CA GLU A 76 10.89 -16.52 7.96
C GLU A 76 10.13 -15.23 7.67
N TRP A 77 8.87 -15.14 8.08
CA TRP A 77 8.09 -13.92 7.96
C TRP A 77 8.79 -12.73 8.63
N ASP A 78 9.24 -12.86 9.88
CA ASP A 78 9.87 -11.74 10.59
C ASP A 78 11.20 -11.32 9.96
N SER A 79 11.95 -12.26 9.38
CA SER A 79 13.19 -11.96 8.66
C SER A 79 12.94 -11.28 7.30
N GLN A 80 11.88 -11.67 6.57
CA GLN A 80 11.63 -11.21 5.20
C GLN A 80 10.68 -10.01 5.12
N ARG A 81 9.78 -9.83 6.09
CA ARG A 81 8.67 -8.86 6.07
C ARG A 81 9.11 -7.47 5.64
N ASN A 82 10.16 -6.93 6.27
CA ASN A 82 10.56 -5.54 6.02
C ASN A 82 11.09 -5.37 4.59
N GLY A 83 11.91 -6.30 4.11
CA GLY A 83 12.42 -6.28 2.73
C GLY A 83 11.31 -6.46 1.70
N PHE A 84 10.36 -7.37 1.96
CA PHE A 84 9.18 -7.55 1.13
C PHE A 84 8.33 -6.28 1.05
N LEU A 85 7.97 -5.69 2.20
CA LEU A 85 7.13 -4.48 2.24
C LEU A 85 7.84 -3.27 1.62
N ASN A 86 9.13 -3.07 1.88
CA ASN A 86 9.91 -1.99 1.26
C ASN A 86 9.82 -2.05 -0.28
N LYS A 87 10.04 -3.24 -0.87
CA LYS A 87 9.94 -3.45 -2.31
C LYS A 87 8.55 -3.14 -2.86
N LEU A 88 7.48 -3.45 -2.11
CA LEU A 88 6.12 -3.13 -2.53
C LEU A 88 5.84 -1.62 -2.53
N PHE A 89 6.27 -0.90 -1.48
CA PHE A 89 6.13 0.56 -1.45
C PHE A 89 6.96 1.22 -2.54
N GLU A 90 8.23 0.83 -2.69
CA GLU A 90 9.13 1.39 -3.70
C GLU A 90 8.61 1.15 -5.12
N GLY A 91 8.08 -0.05 -5.40
CA GLY A 91 7.48 -0.38 -6.68
C GLY A 91 6.24 0.45 -7.03
N GLU A 92 5.57 1.03 -6.03
CA GLU A 92 4.45 1.96 -6.21
C GLU A 92 4.88 3.44 -6.08
N GLY A 93 6.18 3.72 -5.92
CA GLY A 93 6.75 5.06 -5.88
C GLY A 93 6.76 5.72 -4.49
N PHE A 94 6.63 4.94 -3.42
CA PHE A 94 6.59 5.45 -2.04
C PHE A 94 7.72 4.86 -1.18
N LYS A 95 8.17 5.59 -0.15
CA LYS A 95 9.01 5.02 0.91
C LYS A 95 8.12 4.24 1.88
N ASN A 96 8.55 3.07 2.34
CA ASN A 96 7.83 2.40 3.43
C ASN A 96 8.09 3.12 4.76
N LEU A 97 7.05 3.77 5.31
CA LEU A 97 7.06 4.38 6.65
C LEU A 97 6.22 3.58 7.67
N CYS A 98 5.60 2.49 7.22
CA CYS A 98 4.70 1.67 8.01
C CYS A 98 5.41 0.58 8.81
N PHE A 99 6.50 0.01 8.28
CA PHE A 99 7.14 -1.18 8.84
C PHE A 99 8.67 -1.14 8.77
N PRO A 100 9.39 -1.15 9.92
CA PRO A 100 8.84 -0.92 11.26
C PRO A 100 8.13 0.43 11.33
N LYS A 101 7.12 0.56 12.19
CA LYS A 101 6.30 1.78 12.27
C LYS A 101 7.19 2.96 12.63
N GLU A 102 7.48 3.83 11.67
CA GLU A 102 8.03 5.14 11.96
C GLU A 102 6.97 5.92 12.76
N SER A 103 7.39 6.80 13.66
CA SER A 103 6.47 7.55 14.52
C SER A 103 5.72 8.63 13.72
N LEU A 104 4.79 8.20 12.87
CA LEU A 104 3.84 9.07 12.19
C LEU A 104 2.75 9.44 13.19
N LYS A 105 2.83 10.65 13.74
CA LYS A 105 1.80 11.20 14.62
C LYS A 105 1.11 12.37 13.92
N TYR A 106 -0.02 12.08 13.28
CA TYR A 106 -0.91 13.09 12.74
C TYR A 106 -2.14 13.24 13.64
N SER A 107 -2.54 14.49 13.91
CA SER A 107 -3.87 14.77 14.48
C SER A 107 -4.97 14.33 13.50
N SER A 108 -6.18 14.11 14.00
CA SER A 108 -7.34 13.74 13.16
C SER A 108 -7.56 14.75 12.01
N ASP A 109 -7.42 16.04 12.32
CA ASP A 109 -7.60 17.11 11.33
C ASP A 109 -6.49 17.11 10.27
N LEU A 110 -5.25 16.84 10.68
CA LEU A 110 -4.13 16.75 9.74
C LEU A 110 -4.28 15.55 8.80
N ARG A 111 -4.78 14.40 9.29
CA ARG A 111 -5.10 13.24 8.43
C ARG A 111 -6.15 13.59 7.39
N LYS A 112 -7.25 14.24 7.81
CA LYS A 112 -8.31 14.69 6.90
C LYS A 112 -7.77 15.66 5.85
N LEU A 113 -6.88 16.57 6.25
CA LEU A 113 -6.27 17.52 5.34
C LEU A 113 -5.34 16.84 4.32
N ILE A 114 -4.48 15.91 4.76
CA ILE A 114 -3.60 15.12 3.89
C ILE A 114 -4.45 14.32 2.88
N GLN A 115 -5.51 13.66 3.35
CA GLN A 115 -6.42 12.91 2.47
C GLN A 115 -7.11 13.82 1.44
N LYS A 116 -7.63 14.98 1.88
CA LYS A 116 -8.23 15.98 0.98
C LYS A 116 -7.22 16.45 -0.07
N PHE A 117 -6.00 16.76 0.34
CA PHE A 117 -4.94 17.20 -0.56
C PHE A 117 -4.58 16.13 -1.60
N ILE A 118 -4.38 14.88 -1.18
CA ILE A 118 -4.03 13.79 -2.10
C ILE A 118 -5.15 13.54 -3.11
N ASN A 119 -6.42 13.54 -2.66
CA ASN A 119 -7.57 13.39 -3.55
C ASN A 119 -7.64 14.54 -4.57
N PHE A 120 -7.56 15.79 -4.09
CA PHE A 120 -7.54 16.96 -4.96
C PHE A 120 -6.39 16.90 -5.97
N CYS A 121 -5.19 16.55 -5.52
CA CYS A 121 -4.02 16.49 -6.38
C CYS A 121 -4.15 15.39 -7.45
N GLY A 122 -4.69 14.22 -7.12
CA GLY A 122 -4.98 13.17 -8.09
C GLY A 122 -6.01 13.62 -9.13
N GLU A 123 -7.17 14.15 -8.69
CA GLU A 123 -8.21 14.65 -9.60
C GLU A 123 -7.71 15.79 -10.50
N LYS A 124 -6.84 16.65 -9.96
CA LYS A 124 -6.23 17.75 -10.72
C LYS A 124 -5.38 17.20 -11.87
N GLU A 125 -4.54 16.20 -11.62
CA GLU A 125 -3.69 15.59 -12.64
C GLU A 125 -4.54 14.88 -13.72
N ASP A 126 -5.56 14.11 -13.31
CA ASP A 126 -6.46 13.41 -14.23
C ASP A 126 -7.22 14.40 -15.14
N ARG A 127 -7.81 15.44 -14.55
CA ARG A 127 -8.56 16.45 -15.30
C ARG A 127 -7.64 17.29 -16.20
N ARG A 128 -6.43 17.61 -15.76
CA ARG A 128 -5.44 18.33 -16.60
C ARG A 128 -5.08 17.48 -17.82
N THR A 129 -4.77 16.21 -17.61
CA THR A 129 -4.45 15.26 -18.70
C THR A 129 -5.59 15.16 -19.71
N ASN A 130 -6.83 15.08 -19.24
CA ASN A 130 -8.00 15.03 -20.10
C ASN A 130 -8.24 16.34 -20.89
N ALA A 131 -7.98 17.50 -20.28
CA ALA A 131 -8.11 18.79 -20.95
C ALA A 131 -7.02 18.99 -22.03
N GLU A 132 -5.76 18.69 -21.70
CA GLU A 132 -4.61 18.76 -22.61
C GLU A 132 -4.74 17.77 -23.78
N GLY A 133 -5.15 16.52 -23.51
CA GLY A 133 -5.24 15.48 -24.55
C GLY A 133 -6.33 15.71 -25.60
N ASN A 134 -7.38 16.46 -25.26
CA ASN A 134 -8.50 16.71 -26.17
C ASN A 134 -8.39 18.02 -26.96
N ASN A 135 -7.57 18.99 -26.53
CA ASN A 135 -7.52 20.36 -27.07
C ASN A 135 -8.91 21.03 -27.22
N LYS A 136 -9.91 20.56 -26.47
CA LYS A 136 -11.28 21.06 -26.52
C LYS A 136 -11.43 22.21 -25.55
N TYR A 137 -11.78 23.39 -26.06
CA TYR A 137 -12.06 24.58 -25.26
C TYR A 137 -13.04 24.30 -24.10
N SER A 138 -14.05 23.45 -24.33
CA SER A 138 -15.03 23.05 -23.31
C SER A 138 -14.39 22.33 -22.11
N GLU A 139 -13.42 21.46 -22.33
CA GLU A 139 -12.72 20.71 -21.28
C GLU A 139 -11.82 21.66 -20.46
N CYS A 140 -11.13 22.59 -21.13
CA CYS A 140 -10.32 23.61 -20.45
C CYS A 140 -11.18 24.51 -19.55
N ILE A 141 -12.37 24.93 -20.03
CA ILE A 141 -13.30 25.73 -19.23
C ILE A 141 -13.87 24.92 -18.05
N ALA A 142 -14.21 23.65 -18.26
CA ALA A 142 -14.67 22.78 -17.19
C ALA A 142 -13.59 22.58 -16.10
N TYR A 143 -12.34 22.36 -16.51
CA TYR A 143 -11.20 22.29 -15.61
C TYR A 143 -11.02 23.57 -14.78
N ASN A 144 -11.01 24.75 -15.43
CA ASN A 144 -10.86 26.03 -14.73
C ASN A 144 -12.00 26.28 -13.72
N ARG A 145 -13.25 25.97 -14.09
CA ARG A 145 -14.41 26.08 -13.18
C ARG A 145 -14.29 25.15 -11.96
N TRP A 146 -13.78 23.94 -12.19
CA TRP A 146 -13.53 22.99 -11.10
C TRP A 146 -12.43 23.50 -10.16
N ILE A 147 -11.31 24.01 -10.69
CA ILE A 147 -10.24 24.62 -9.90
C ILE A 147 -10.76 25.78 -9.04
N ASP A 148 -11.62 26.64 -9.59
CA ASP A 148 -12.24 27.73 -8.84
C ASP A 148 -13.13 27.25 -7.69
N THR A 149 -13.82 26.13 -7.89
CA THR A 149 -14.66 25.48 -6.87
C THR A 149 -13.79 24.94 -5.74
N GLU A 150 -12.74 24.18 -6.09
CA GLU A 150 -11.81 23.61 -5.12
C GLU A 150 -11.05 24.68 -4.35
N ARG A 151 -10.59 25.75 -5.01
CA ARG A 151 -9.94 26.88 -4.33
C ARG A 151 -10.82 27.45 -3.23
N ARG A 152 -12.13 27.60 -3.47
CA ARG A 152 -13.08 28.09 -2.46
C ARG A 152 -13.34 27.06 -1.36
N SER A 153 -13.28 25.76 -1.67
CA SER A 153 -13.48 24.68 -0.69
C SER A 153 -12.33 24.59 0.31
N PHE A 154 -11.09 24.88 -0.12
CA PHE A 154 -9.91 24.91 0.76
C PHE A 154 -9.79 26.19 1.62
N GLN A 155 -10.48 27.26 1.24
CA GLN A 155 -10.47 28.55 1.96
C GLN A 155 -11.55 28.66 3.05
N ARG A 156 -12.44 27.67 3.15
CA ARG A 156 -13.55 27.61 4.11
C ARG A 156 -13.34 26.46 5.09
#